data_AF-A0AA51F6R3-F1
#
_entry.id   AF-A0AA51F6R3-F1
#
_cell.length_a   1.000
_cell.length_b   1.000
_cell.length_c   1.000
_cell.angle_alpha   90.00
_cell.angle_beta   90.00
_cell.angle_gamma   90.00
#
_symmetry.space_group_name_H-M   'P 1'
#
loop_
_entity.id
_entity.type
_entity.pdbx_description
1 polymer ?
#
loop_
_entity_poly.entity_id
_entity_poly.type
_entity_poly.pdbx_seq_one_letter_code
_entity_poly.pdbx_strand_id
1 'polypeptide(L)'
;ESDVAAIDINMGCPKEFSIKGGMGVALLEQPDKAYSILKTLVENLSIPVTCKIRIFETPEETLKLVNKLISSGIKAIGIHGRT
;
A
#
# COMPACT_ATOMS: atom_id res chain seq x y z
N GLU A 1 -12.15 -4.99 14.15
CA GLU A 1 -12.60 -5.67 12.90
C GLU A 1 -14.09 -6.02 12.88
N SER A 2 -14.82 -5.90 13.99
CA SER A 2 -16.27 -6.18 14.07
C SER A 2 -17.17 -5.20 13.33
N ASP A 3 -16.72 -3.96 13.12
CA ASP A 3 -17.59 -2.86 12.68
C ASP A 3 -17.35 -2.41 11.23
N VAL A 4 -16.33 -2.97 10.56
CA VAL A 4 -15.94 -2.61 9.20
C VAL A 4 -15.71 -3.87 8.37
N ALA A 5 -16.04 -3.80 7.07
CA ALA A 5 -15.89 -4.92 6.16
C ALA A 5 -14.44 -5.17 5.70
N ALA A 6 -13.57 -4.16 5.78
CA ALA A 6 -12.18 -4.23 5.33
C ALA A 6 -11.34 -3.08 5.91
N ILE A 7 -10.01 -3.23 5.83
CA ILE A 7 -9.03 -2.17 6.09
C ILE A 7 -8.29 -1.84 4.79
N ASP A 8 -8.15 -0.55 4.47
CA ASP A 8 -7.34 -0.07 3.35
C ASP A 8 -6.17 0.78 3.87
N ILE A 9 -4.98 0.54 3.32
CA ILE A 9 -3.78 1.28 3.67
C ILE A 9 -3.46 2.32 2.59
N ASN A 10 -3.44 3.59 3.01
CA ASN A 10 -3.06 4.69 2.15
C ASN A 10 -1.54 4.71 1.92
N MET A 11 -1.16 4.42 0.67
CA MET A 11 0.21 4.50 0.17
C MET A 11 0.30 5.45 -1.04
N GLY A 12 -0.60 6.45 -1.13
CA GLY A 12 -0.73 7.31 -2.31
C GLY A 12 -0.94 8.79 -2.03
N CYS A 13 -0.96 9.23 -0.76
CA CYS A 13 -1.07 10.65 -0.41
C CYS A 13 0.27 11.39 -0.66
N PRO A 14 0.30 12.44 -1.51
CA PRO A 14 1.51 13.23 -1.77
C PRO A 14 1.62 14.48 -0.88
N LYS A 15 0.68 14.71 0.05
CA LYS A 15 0.70 15.92 0.89
C LYS A 15 1.92 15.90 1.81
N GLU A 16 2.53 17.06 1.98
CA GLU A 16 3.79 17.21 2.71
C GLU A 16 3.77 16.62 4.14
N PHE A 17 2.66 16.77 4.87
CA PHE A 17 2.52 16.18 6.21
C PHE A 17 2.61 14.65 6.20
N SER A 18 2.08 14.01 5.14
CA SER A 18 2.11 12.55 4.99
C SER A 18 3.53 12.10 4.70
N ILE A 19 4.20 12.79 3.78
CA ILE A 19 5.58 12.50 3.38
C ILE A 19 6.54 12.66 4.55
N LYS A 20 6.47 13.79 5.28
CA LYS A 20 7.28 14.03 6.48
C LYS A 20 7.05 12.99 7.58
N GLY A 21 5.85 12.44 7.68
CA GLY A 21 5.53 11.35 8.59
C GLY A 21 5.91 9.96 8.08
N GLY A 22 6.50 9.83 6.88
CA GLY A 22 6.83 8.54 6.28
C GLY A 22 5.61 7.70 5.90
N MET A 23 4.48 8.35 5.60
CA MET A 23 3.19 7.77 5.23
C MET A 23 2.83 8.12 3.78
N GLY A 24 1.79 7.48 3.23
CA GLY A 24 1.32 7.79 1.88
C GLY A 24 2.39 7.43 0.84
N VAL A 25 2.66 8.34 -0.10
CA VAL A 25 3.60 8.05 -1.20
C VAL A 25 5.04 7.76 -0.72
N ALA A 26 5.43 8.27 0.46
CA ALA A 26 6.73 7.97 1.05
C ALA A 26 6.95 6.48 1.36
N LEU A 27 5.88 5.70 1.51
CA LEU A 27 5.98 4.24 1.67
C LEU A 27 6.39 3.54 0.37
N LEU A 28 6.16 4.15 -0.80
CA LEU A 28 6.54 3.56 -2.08
C LEU A 28 8.05 3.59 -2.30
N GLU A 29 8.75 4.54 -1.68
CA GLU A 29 10.22 4.59 -1.63
C GLU A 29 10.82 3.57 -0.65
N GLN A 30 9.98 2.93 0.18
CA GLN A 30 10.39 1.90 1.15
C GLN A 30 9.58 0.61 0.95
N PRO A 31 9.71 -0.10 -0.19
CA PRO A 31 8.84 -1.24 -0.51
C PRO A 31 8.89 -2.38 0.51
N ASP A 32 10.02 -2.61 1.17
CA ASP A 32 10.14 -3.60 2.26
C ASP A 32 9.32 -3.23 3.49
N LYS A 33 9.31 -1.94 3.86
CA LYS A 33 8.48 -1.44 4.95
C LYS A 33 7.00 -1.52 4.61
N ALA A 34 6.63 -1.11 3.39
CA ALA A 34 5.26 -1.24 2.90
C ALA A 34 4.78 -2.70 2.91
N TYR A 35 5.60 -3.62 2.41
CA TYR A 35 5.32 -5.06 2.46
C TYR A 35 5.14 -5.55 3.90
N SER A 36 6.07 -5.21 4.80
CA SER A 36 6.02 -5.62 6.21
C SER A 36 4.72 -5.16 6.89
N ILE A 37 4.32 -3.89 6.69
CA ILE A 37 3.06 -3.34 7.21
C ILE A 37 1.87 -4.17 6.72
N LEU A 38 1.78 -4.42 5.40
CA LEU A 38 0.67 -5.18 4.84
C LEU A 38 0.68 -6.62 5.33
N LYS A 39 1.85 -7.26 5.40
CA LYS A 39 2.00 -8.64 5.83
C LYS A 39 1.55 -8.80 7.28
N THR A 40 1.98 -7.92 8.17
CA THR A 40 1.54 -7.91 9.57
C THR A 40 0.03 -7.76 9.69
N LEU A 41 -0.58 -6.84 8.94
CA LEU A 41 -2.03 -6.65 8.99
C LEU A 41 -2.79 -7.88 8.47
N VAL A 42 -2.33 -8.46 7.35
CA VAL A 42 -2.94 -9.67 6.76
C VAL A 42 -2.85 -10.87 7.72
N GLU A 43 -1.75 -11.01 8.47
CA GLU A 43 -1.58 -12.11 9.42
C GLU A 43 -2.39 -11.96 10.71
N ASN A 44 -2.76 -10.74 11.09
CA ASN A 44 -3.37 -10.44 12.39
C ASN A 44 -4.83 -9.99 12.33
N LEU A 45 -5.40 -9.79 11.15
CA LEU A 45 -6.79 -9.40 10.96
C LEU A 45 -7.58 -10.50 10.26
N SER A 46 -8.80 -10.75 10.71
CA SER A 46 -9.70 -11.71 10.08
C SER A 46 -10.45 -11.13 8.87
N ILE A 47 -10.51 -9.80 8.77
CA ILE A 47 -11.13 -9.07 7.66
C ILE A 47 -10.12 -8.76 6.53
N PRO A 48 -10.58 -8.58 5.28
CA PRO A 48 -9.74 -8.19 4.15
C PRO A 48 -8.88 -6.95 4.39
N VAL A 49 -7.60 -7.06 4.03
CA VAL A 49 -6.67 -5.93 3.94
C VAL A 49 -6.46 -5.58 2.47
N THR A 50 -6.48 -4.29 2.17
CA THR A 50 -6.29 -3.71 0.85
C THR A 50 -5.30 -2.55 0.93
N CYS A 51 -4.78 -2.08 -0.20
CA CYS A 51 -4.00 -0.85 -0.22
C CYS A 51 -4.29 -0.01 -1.46
N LYS A 52 -3.99 1.28 -1.36
CA LYS A 52 -4.08 2.22 -2.48
C LYS A 52 -2.76 2.92 -2.73
N ILE A 53 -2.24 2.78 -3.96
CA ILE A 53 -0.94 3.33 -4.39
C ILE A 53 -1.10 4.39 -5.49
N ARG A 54 0.04 4.95 -5.91
CA ARG A 54 0.26 5.69 -7.17
C ARG A 54 1.15 4.86 -8.11
N ILE A 55 1.20 5.24 -9.38
CA ILE A 55 2.15 4.67 -10.34
C ILE A 55 3.52 5.35 -10.19
N PHE A 56 4.57 4.68 -10.66
CA PHE A 56 5.87 5.30 -10.92
C PHE A 56 5.91 5.84 -12.36
N GLU A 57 7.01 6.51 -12.71
CA GLU A 57 7.27 7.04 -14.06
C GLU A 57 7.26 5.91 -15.11
N THR A 58 7.70 4.71 -14.74
CA THR A 58 7.70 3.54 -15.63
C THR A 58 6.69 2.46 -15.20
N PRO A 59 6.04 1.79 -16.18
CA PRO A 59 5.22 0.62 -15.90
C PRO A 59 5.99 -0.50 -15.20
N GLU A 60 7.26 -0.70 -15.54
CA GLU A 60 8.12 -1.75 -14.97
C GLU A 60 8.34 -1.57 -13.46
N GLU A 61 8.64 -0.34 -13.03
CA GLU A 61 8.78 -0.01 -11.61
C GLU A 61 7.46 -0.18 -10.86
N THR A 62 6.35 0.26 -11.48
CA THR A 62 5.00 0.07 -10.94
C THR A 62 4.70 -1.41 -10.76
N LEU A 63 4.95 -2.24 -11.77
CA LEU A 63 4.72 -3.68 -11.72
C LEU A 63 5.60 -4.37 -10.67
N LYS A 64 6.87 -3.96 -10.54
CA LYS A 64 7.78 -4.48 -9.51
C LYS A 64 7.25 -4.21 -8.10
N LEU A 65 6.80 -2.97 -7.84
CA LEU A 65 6.16 -2.61 -6.57
C LEU A 65 4.88 -3.41 -6.34
N VAL A 66 3.96 -3.42 -7.31
CA VAL A 66 2.68 -4.13 -7.20
C VAL A 66 2.89 -5.61 -6.89
N ASN A 67 3.78 -6.29 -7.63
CA ASN A 67 4.09 -7.71 -7.38
C ASN A 67 4.61 -7.96 -5.97
N LYS A 68 5.39 -7.04 -5.42
CA LYS A 68 5.85 -7.12 -4.03
C LYS A 68 4.71 -6.91 -3.04
N LEU A 69 3.84 -5.92 -3.25
CA LEU A 69 2.74 -5.65 -2.32
C LEU A 69 1.68 -6.77 -2.32
N ILE A 70 1.33 -7.32 -3.49
CA ILE A 70 0.33 -8.39 -3.56
C ILE A 70 0.81 -9.70 -2.91
N SER A 71 2.13 -9.96 -2.89
CA SER A 71 2.69 -11.15 -2.24
C SER A 71 2.53 -11.15 -0.71
N SER A 72 2.16 -10.01 -0.11
CA SER A 72 1.82 -9.94 1.31
C SER A 72 0.46 -10.58 1.64
N GLY A 73 -0.37 -10.84 0.63
CA GLY A 73 -1.71 -11.44 0.77
C GLY A 73 -2.88 -10.45 0.82
N ILE A 74 -2.66 -9.18 0.46
CA ILE A 74 -3.76 -8.21 0.30
C ILE A 74 -4.81 -8.71 -0.70
N LYS A 75 -6.07 -8.36 -0.48
CA LYS A 75 -7.20 -8.83 -1.31
C LYS A 75 -7.46 -7.98 -2.55
N ALA A 76 -7.05 -6.72 -2.52
CA ALA A 76 -7.17 -5.80 -3.66
C ALA A 76 -6.14 -4.68 -3.56
N ILE A 77 -5.81 -4.08 -4.72
CA ILE A 77 -4.96 -2.90 -4.82
C ILE A 77 -5.65 -1.84 -5.67
N GLY A 78 -5.82 -0.65 -5.11
CA GLY A 78 -6.29 0.54 -5.83
C GLY A 78 -5.11 1.30 -6.42
N ILE A 79 -5.19 1.68 -7.70
CA ILE A 79 -4.10 2.41 -8.38
C ILE A 79 -4.63 3.76 -8.83
N HIS A 80 -4.00 4.83 -8.37
CA HIS A 80 -4.16 6.16 -8.96
C HIS A 80 -3.14 6.29 -10.08
N GLY A 81 -3.59 6.41 -11.33
CA GLY A 81 -2.75 6.54 -12.53
C GLY A 81 -2.01 7.87 -12.69
N ARG A 82 -1.49 8.44 -11.60
CA ARG A 82 -0.61 9.62 -11.58
C ARG A 82 0.52 9.36 -10.59
N THR A 83 1.69 9.93 -10.86
CA THR A 83 2.85 9.94 -9.95
C THR A 83 2.62 10.87 -8.77
#